data_AF-A0A2G1NY40-F1
#
_entry.id   AF-A0A2G1NY40-F1
#
_cell.length_a   1.000
_cell.length_b   1.000
_cell.length_c   1.000
_cell.angle_alpha   90.00
_cell.angle_beta   90.00
_cell.angle_gamma   90.00
#
_symmetry.space_group_name_H-M   'P 1'
#
loop_
_entity.id
_entity.type
_entity.pdbx_description
1 polymer ?
#
loop_
_entity_poly.entity_id
_entity_poly.type
_entity_poly.pdbx_seq_one_letter_code
_entity_poly.pdbx_strand_id
1 'polypeptide(L)'
;MSHKRPDKVKKKMKIPSSEHEKKEEAGSKIYDKVASMRSLPGHIEYVLLIIIFFISYYIRAVVPYDSTFRRGIVGFAYDDAVFHMRLVENTIANFPHRLTYDAFTLYPYGSHLHWGPLFDQMIAALAILLGGGNPTQETINTVGAYFPAALGALLVFPVYF
;
A
#
# COMPACT_ATOMS: atom_id res chain seq x y z
N MET A 1 -85.41 9.63 -11.56
CA MET A 1 -84.16 9.21 -12.25
C MET A 1 -83.02 9.34 -11.23
N SER A 2 -82.69 8.28 -10.50
CA SER A 2 -81.58 8.28 -9.53
C SER A 2 -80.74 7.03 -9.75
N HIS A 3 -79.51 7.27 -10.17
CA HIS A 3 -78.53 6.32 -10.66
C HIS A 3 -77.92 5.54 -9.48
N LYS A 4 -78.17 4.22 -9.38
CA LYS A 4 -77.44 3.34 -8.46
C LYS A 4 -76.00 3.17 -8.94
N ARG A 5 -75.01 3.51 -8.10
CA ARG A 5 -73.60 3.19 -8.35
C ARG A 5 -73.35 1.71 -8.03
N PRO A 6 -72.51 0.99 -8.80
CA PRO A 6 -72.11 -0.37 -8.46
C PRO A 6 -71.00 -0.38 -7.40
N ASP A 7 -71.16 -1.23 -6.38
CA ASP A 7 -70.16 -1.50 -5.35
C ASP A 7 -68.95 -2.22 -5.95
N LYS A 8 -67.76 -1.59 -5.85
CA LYS A 8 -66.49 -2.22 -6.23
C LYS A 8 -66.10 -3.25 -5.17
N VAL A 9 -66.29 -4.53 -5.49
CA VAL A 9 -65.72 -5.66 -4.75
C VAL A 9 -64.19 -5.59 -4.83
N LYS A 10 -63.53 -5.20 -3.73
CA LYS A 10 -62.08 -5.35 -3.56
C LYS A 10 -61.75 -6.85 -3.44
N LYS A 11 -61.38 -7.48 -4.56
CA LYS A 11 -60.81 -8.83 -4.57
C LYS A 11 -59.41 -8.75 -3.93
N LYS A 12 -59.29 -9.07 -2.64
CA LYS A 12 -57.99 -9.32 -1.99
C LYS A 12 -57.38 -10.54 -2.69
N MET A 13 -56.42 -10.31 -3.58
CA MET A 13 -55.59 -11.35 -4.17
C MET A 13 -54.73 -11.93 -3.04
N LYS A 14 -55.14 -13.10 -2.55
CA LYS A 14 -54.45 -13.84 -1.49
C LYS A 14 -53.20 -14.44 -2.14
N ILE A 15 -52.07 -13.73 -2.07
CA ILE A 15 -50.77 -14.25 -2.49
C ILE A 15 -50.50 -15.49 -1.61
N PRO A 16 -50.23 -16.68 -2.18
CA PRO A 16 -50.09 -17.90 -1.41
C PRO A 16 -48.88 -17.79 -0.47
N SER A 17 -49.10 -17.96 0.84
CA SER A 17 -48.08 -17.79 1.89
C SER A 17 -46.82 -18.62 1.65
N SER A 18 -46.96 -19.76 0.96
CA SER A 18 -45.87 -20.67 0.60
C SER A 18 -44.81 -20.06 -0.32
N GLU A 19 -45.14 -19.05 -1.13
CA GLU A 19 -44.14 -18.37 -1.97
C GLU A 19 -43.34 -17.33 -1.19
N HIS A 20 -43.97 -16.70 -0.19
CA HIS A 20 -43.31 -15.78 0.72
C HIS A 20 -42.36 -16.52 1.68
N GLU A 21 -42.81 -17.63 2.28
CA GLU A 21 -41.97 -18.47 3.15
C GLU A 21 -40.74 -19.03 2.40
N LYS A 22 -40.91 -19.50 1.16
CA LYS A 22 -39.78 -19.99 0.34
C LYS A 22 -38.77 -18.90 -0.01
N LYS A 23 -39.22 -17.67 -0.25
CA LYS A 23 -38.33 -16.52 -0.52
C LYS A 23 -37.61 -16.06 0.74
N GLU A 24 -38.27 -16.10 1.89
CA GLU A 24 -37.65 -15.80 3.19
C GLU A 24 -36.63 -16.86 3.60
N GLU A 25 -36.92 -18.15 3.42
CA GLU A 25 -35.95 -19.24 3.65
C GLU A 25 -34.74 -19.16 2.70
N ALA A 26 -34.96 -18.84 1.43
CA ALA A 26 -33.87 -18.64 0.48
C ALA A 26 -33.01 -17.41 0.83
N GLY A 27 -33.65 -16.33 1.31
CA GLY A 27 -32.99 -15.13 1.81
C GLY A 27 -32.16 -15.41 3.06
N SER A 28 -32.72 -16.10 4.06
CA SER A 28 -32.02 -16.54 5.27
C SER A 28 -30.82 -17.42 4.92
N LYS A 29 -30.99 -18.43 4.07
CA LYS A 29 -29.86 -19.29 3.66
C LYS A 29 -28.73 -18.53 2.98
N ILE A 30 -29.04 -17.49 2.21
CA ILE A 30 -28.02 -16.62 1.61
C ILE A 30 -27.38 -15.74 2.69
N TYR A 31 -28.16 -15.15 3.60
CA TYR A 31 -27.65 -14.37 4.73
C TYR A 31 -26.74 -15.19 5.63
N ASP A 32 -27.14 -16.40 5.99
CA ASP A 32 -26.37 -17.33 6.82
C ASP A 32 -25.09 -17.79 6.11
N LYS A 33 -25.16 -17.98 4.78
CA LYS A 33 -23.98 -18.32 3.97
C LYS A 33 -23.01 -17.14 3.85
N VAL A 34 -23.50 -15.90 3.75
CA VAL A 34 -22.69 -14.68 3.73
C VAL A 34 -22.09 -14.38 5.12
N ALA A 35 -22.85 -14.60 6.20
CA ALA A 35 -22.39 -14.48 7.57
C ALA A 35 -21.31 -15.54 7.89
N SER A 36 -21.49 -16.77 7.42
CA SER A 36 -20.49 -17.84 7.47
C SER A 36 -19.23 -17.53 6.64
N MET A 37 -19.36 -16.83 5.52
CA MET A 37 -18.22 -16.35 4.73
C MET A 37 -17.47 -15.21 5.42
N ARG A 38 -18.17 -14.43 6.25
CA ARG A 38 -17.60 -13.34 7.05
C ARG A 38 -16.93 -13.85 8.33
N SER A 39 -17.30 -15.03 8.81
CA SER A 39 -16.65 -15.70 9.94
C SER A 39 -15.41 -16.50 9.50
N LEU A 40 -14.54 -15.88 8.69
CA LEU A 40 -13.21 -16.44 8.47
C LEU A 40 -12.56 -16.64 9.85
N PRO A 41 -11.96 -17.81 10.15
CA PRO A 41 -11.19 -17.97 11.37
C PRO A 41 -10.20 -16.82 11.45
N GLY A 42 -10.09 -16.14 12.60
CA GLY A 42 -9.28 -14.92 12.73
C GLY A 42 -7.83 -15.09 12.23
N HIS A 43 -7.33 -16.32 12.18
CA HIS A 43 -6.00 -16.65 11.64
C HIS A 43 -5.89 -16.57 10.11
N ILE A 44 -6.97 -16.82 9.35
CA ILE A 44 -6.96 -16.78 7.88
C ILE A 44 -6.73 -15.35 7.38
N GLU A 45 -7.27 -14.35 8.08
CA GLU A 45 -7.11 -12.95 7.73
C GLU A 45 -5.63 -12.54 7.77
N TYR A 46 -4.89 -12.92 8.82
CA TYR A 46 -3.45 -12.68 8.89
C TYR A 46 -2.66 -13.41 7.81
N VAL A 47 -3.03 -14.66 7.49
CA VAL A 47 -2.39 -15.41 6.40
C VAL A 47 -2.60 -14.71 5.05
N LEU A 48 -3.81 -14.22 4.79
CA LEU A 48 -4.11 -13.45 3.59
C LEU A 48 -3.32 -12.14 3.54
N LEU A 49 -3.20 -11.42 4.65
CA LEU A 49 -2.38 -10.19 4.71
C LEU A 49 -0.92 -10.46 4.41
N ILE A 50 -0.36 -11.54 4.94
CA ILE A 50 1.02 -11.95 4.65
C ILE A 50 1.18 -12.28 3.16
N ILE A 51 0.22 -12.99 2.57
CA ILE A 51 0.24 -13.29 1.12
C ILE A 51 0.19 -11.99 0.31
N ILE A 52 -0.70 -11.06 0.65
CA ILE A 52 -0.82 -9.76 -0.02
C ILE A 52 0.46 -8.95 0.14
N PHE A 53 1.10 -8.97 1.33
CA PHE A 53 2.38 -8.33 1.58
C PHE A 53 3.47 -8.85 0.63
N PHE A 54 3.62 -10.17 0.50
CA PHE A 54 4.62 -10.75 -0.39
C PHE A 54 4.33 -10.49 -1.86
N ILE A 55 3.07 -10.54 -2.28
CA ILE A 55 2.66 -10.17 -3.65
C ILE A 55 2.98 -8.68 -3.90
N SER A 56 2.65 -7.81 -2.96
CA SER A 56 2.90 -6.37 -3.02
C SER A 56 4.40 -6.05 -3.15
N TYR A 57 5.24 -6.76 -2.39
CA TYR A 57 6.69 -6.67 -2.46
C TYR A 57 7.22 -7.20 -3.79
N TYR A 58 6.75 -8.38 -4.24
CA TYR A 58 7.18 -8.99 -5.50
C TYR A 58 6.96 -8.08 -6.71
N ILE A 59 5.78 -7.46 -6.81
CA ILE A 59 5.44 -6.55 -7.89
C ILE A 59 6.34 -5.30 -7.89
N ARG A 60 6.77 -4.83 -6.71
CA ARG A 60 7.58 -3.59 -6.60
C ARG A 60 9.09 -3.83 -6.65
N ALA A 61 9.55 -4.99 -6.21
CA ALA A 61 10.98 -5.30 -6.10
C ALA A 61 11.50 -6.18 -7.25
N VAL A 62 10.71 -7.16 -7.70
CA VAL A 62 11.17 -8.18 -8.66
C VAL A 62 10.80 -7.81 -10.09
N VAL A 63 9.58 -7.33 -10.33
CA VAL A 63 9.14 -6.94 -11.69
C VAL A 63 10.04 -5.87 -12.33
N PRO A 64 10.45 -4.79 -11.63
CA PRO A 64 11.35 -3.79 -12.22
C PRO A 64 12.83 -4.16 -12.13
N TYR A 65 13.21 -5.36 -11.69
CA TYR A 65 14.61 -5.73 -11.40
C TYR A 65 15.57 -5.43 -12.58
N ASP A 66 15.23 -5.86 -13.79
CA ASP A 66 16.05 -5.63 -15.00
C ASP A 66 16.13 -4.16 -15.42
N SER A 67 15.20 -3.32 -14.94
CA SER A 67 15.24 -1.87 -15.15
C SER A 67 16.09 -1.16 -14.11
N THR A 68 16.06 -1.64 -12.87
CA THR A 68 16.75 -1.04 -11.72
C THR A 68 18.21 -1.49 -11.63
N PHE A 69 18.53 -2.76 -11.90
CA PHE A 69 19.88 -3.29 -11.81
C PHE A 69 20.42 -3.56 -13.22
N ARG A 70 21.22 -2.63 -13.75
CA ARG A 70 21.74 -2.71 -15.12
C ARG A 70 23.26 -2.60 -15.14
N ARG A 71 23.92 -3.65 -15.65
CA ARG A 71 25.38 -3.65 -15.92
C ARG A 71 26.23 -3.21 -14.71
N GLY A 72 25.85 -3.64 -13.50
CA GLY A 72 26.55 -3.29 -12.26
C GLY A 72 26.24 -1.88 -11.72
N ILE A 73 25.28 -1.18 -12.31
CA ILE A 73 24.81 0.13 -11.85
C ILE A 73 23.35 0.01 -11.41
N VAL A 74 23.03 0.66 -10.29
CA VAL A 74 21.64 0.80 -9.83
C VAL A 74 21.06 2.06 -10.47
N GLY A 75 20.06 1.87 -11.34
CA GLY A 75 19.31 2.91 -12.01
C GLY A 75 18.21 3.44 -11.10
N PHE A 76 18.32 4.71 -10.72
CA PHE A 76 17.27 5.45 -10.04
C PHE A 76 16.39 6.20 -11.03
N ALA A 77 15.13 6.44 -10.65
CA ALA A 77 14.24 7.31 -11.44
C ALA A 77 14.86 8.71 -11.58
N TYR A 78 14.58 9.36 -12.71
CA TYR A 78 15.16 10.65 -13.03
C TYR A 78 14.77 11.72 -12.00
N ASP A 79 15.73 12.61 -11.69
CA ASP A 79 15.60 13.78 -10.82
C ASP A 79 15.56 13.47 -9.31
N ASP A 80 14.36 13.32 -8.72
CA ASP A 80 14.17 13.27 -7.26
C ASP A 80 14.89 12.09 -6.60
N ALA A 81 14.83 10.91 -7.20
CA ALA A 81 15.42 9.71 -6.60
C ALA A 81 16.95 9.81 -6.56
N VAL A 82 17.58 10.37 -7.60
CA VAL A 82 19.02 10.63 -7.61
C VAL A 82 19.39 11.66 -6.55
N PHE A 83 18.56 12.70 -6.39
CA PHE A 83 18.79 13.71 -5.37
C PHE A 83 18.71 13.13 -3.95
N HIS A 84 17.71 12.29 -3.66
CA HIS A 84 17.59 11.58 -2.39
C HIS A 84 18.82 10.72 -2.10
N MET A 85 19.34 9.98 -3.09
CA MET A 85 20.56 9.18 -2.90
C MET A 85 21.78 10.04 -2.56
N ARG A 86 21.90 11.22 -3.16
CA ARG A 86 22.95 12.19 -2.80
C ARG A 86 22.80 12.69 -1.35
N LEU A 87 21.57 12.90 -0.88
CA LEU A 87 21.31 13.26 0.53
C LEU A 87 21.65 12.11 1.48
N VAL A 88 21.35 10.87 1.08
CA VAL A 88 21.71 9.66 1.83
C VAL A 88 23.23 9.57 1.97
N GLU A 89 23.99 9.75 0.89
CA GLU A 89 25.45 9.76 0.92
C GLU A 89 26.01 10.83 1.86
N ASN A 90 25.48 12.05 1.78
CA ASN A 90 25.87 13.13 2.69
C ASN A 90 25.54 12.81 4.16
N THR A 91 24.37 12.20 4.39
CA THR A 91 23.90 11.81 5.73
C THR A 91 24.74 10.67 6.30
N ILE A 92 25.17 9.70 5.48
CA ILE A 92 26.07 8.62 5.91
C ILE A 92 27.42 9.20 6.32
N ALA A 93 27.97 10.13 5.54
CA ALA A 93 29.25 10.77 5.83
C ALA A 93 29.24 11.61 7.13
N ASN A 94 28.06 12.09 7.54
CA ASN A 94 27.90 12.98 8.70
C ASN A 94 26.92 12.42 9.74
N PHE A 95 26.70 11.10 9.74
CA PHE A 95 25.64 10.46 10.52
C PHE A 95 25.78 10.79 12.01
N PRO A 96 24.70 11.19 12.73
CA PRO A 96 23.29 11.19 12.32
C PRO A 96 22.77 12.50 11.71
N HIS A 97 23.65 13.47 11.46
CA HIS A 97 23.26 14.78 10.95
C HIS A 97 23.09 14.76 9.42
N ARG A 98 22.12 15.53 8.93
CA ARG A 98 21.86 15.72 7.49
C ARG A 98 21.98 17.18 7.11
N LEU A 99 22.17 17.41 5.82
CA LEU A 99 22.10 18.73 5.20
C LEU A 99 20.69 19.35 5.34
N THR A 100 20.62 20.63 5.68
CA THR A 100 19.36 21.43 5.69
C THR A 100 19.34 22.53 4.63
N TYR A 101 20.52 22.89 4.11
CA TYR A 101 20.71 23.84 3.04
C TYR A 101 21.80 23.32 2.11
N ASP A 102 21.50 23.29 0.81
CA ASP A 102 22.40 22.79 -0.20
C ASP A 102 22.95 23.92 -1.08
N ALA A 103 24.27 24.10 -1.05
CA ALA A 103 24.97 25.06 -1.89
C ALA A 103 25.25 24.53 -3.30
N PHE A 104 25.12 23.21 -3.53
CA PHE A 104 25.34 22.59 -4.84
C PHE A 104 24.14 22.68 -5.77
N THR A 105 22.97 23.08 -5.27
CA THR A 105 21.78 23.40 -6.06
C THR A 105 21.68 24.90 -6.32
N LEU A 106 20.89 25.29 -7.34
CA LEU A 106 20.51 26.68 -7.61
C LEU A 106 21.68 27.68 -7.53
N TYR A 107 22.77 27.41 -8.26
CA TYR A 107 23.91 28.31 -8.28
C TYR A 107 23.50 29.71 -8.80
N PRO A 108 23.97 30.82 -8.18
CA PRO A 108 24.92 30.93 -7.06
C PRO A 108 24.30 31.00 -5.66
N TYR A 109 23.01 30.75 -5.52
CA TYR A 109 22.25 31.05 -4.29
C TYR A 109 22.03 29.87 -3.36
N GLY A 110 22.18 28.63 -3.83
CA GLY A 110 21.82 27.45 -3.04
C GLY A 110 20.30 27.32 -2.83
N SER A 111 19.88 26.23 -2.18
CA SER A 111 18.47 26.06 -1.77
C SER A 111 18.33 25.36 -0.42
N HIS A 112 17.33 25.78 0.35
CA HIS A 112 16.93 25.05 1.55
C HIS A 112 16.20 23.75 1.17
N LEU A 113 16.51 22.67 1.89
CA LEU A 113 15.82 21.41 1.72
C LEU A 113 14.44 21.50 2.37
N HIS A 114 13.41 21.30 1.56
CA HIS A 114 12.02 21.22 2.04
C HIS A 114 11.59 19.79 2.39
N TRP A 115 12.35 18.77 1.99
CA TRP A 115 12.05 17.37 2.30
C TRP A 115 12.33 17.02 3.75
N GLY A 116 11.43 16.21 4.33
CA GLY A 116 11.59 15.66 5.66
C GLY A 116 12.82 14.75 5.81
N PRO A 117 13.43 14.68 7.00
CA PRO A 117 14.68 13.95 7.23
C PRO A 117 14.51 12.42 7.27
N LEU A 118 13.32 11.95 7.61
CA LEU A 118 13.08 10.56 8.00
C LEU A 118 13.42 9.56 6.89
N PHE A 119 13.02 9.87 5.65
CA PHE A 119 13.23 8.96 4.52
C PHE A 119 14.72 8.69 4.28
N ASP A 120 15.51 9.77 4.12
CA ASP A 120 16.95 9.67 3.87
C ASP A 120 17.69 9.05 5.07
N GLN A 121 17.30 9.42 6.30
CA GLN A 121 17.91 8.90 7.52
C GLN A 121 17.65 7.40 7.71
N MET A 122 16.46 6.90 7.35
CA MET A 122 16.16 5.47 7.41
C MET A 122 17.01 4.68 6.41
N ILE A 123 17.15 5.18 5.17
CA ILE A 123 18.01 4.54 4.16
C ILE A 123 19.47 4.56 4.64
N ALA A 124 19.97 5.70 5.13
CA ALA A 124 21.33 5.83 5.66
C ALA A 124 21.59 4.88 6.82
N ALA A 125 20.67 4.81 7.80
CA ALA A 125 20.79 3.91 8.94
C ALA A 125 20.81 2.43 8.52
N LEU A 126 19.95 2.04 7.59
CA LEU A 126 19.93 0.68 7.05
C LEU A 126 21.20 0.34 6.28
N ALA A 127 21.70 1.27 5.45
CA ALA A 127 22.95 1.10 4.73
C ALA A 127 24.13 0.93 5.69
N ILE A 128 24.25 1.78 6.71
CA ILE A 128 25.30 1.69 7.74
C ILE A 128 25.21 0.36 8.48
N LEU A 129 24.00 -0.07 8.87
CA LEU A 129 23.77 -1.33 9.58
C LEU A 129 24.21 -2.54 8.74
N LEU A 130 23.78 -2.59 7.47
CA LEU A 130 24.10 -3.69 6.55
C LEU A 130 25.56 -3.67 6.09
N GLY A 131 26.15 -2.47 5.99
CA GLY A 131 27.56 -2.26 5.66
C GLY A 131 28.51 -2.37 6.85
N GLY A 132 28.04 -2.77 8.04
CA GLY A 132 28.88 -2.94 9.23
C GLY A 132 29.56 -1.65 9.71
N GLY A 133 28.95 -0.49 9.47
CA GLY A 133 29.47 0.83 9.83
C GLY A 133 30.10 1.61 8.66
N ASN A 134 30.57 0.93 7.61
CA ASN A 134 31.18 1.56 6.45
C ASN A 134 30.63 0.97 5.14
N PRO A 135 29.41 1.38 4.74
CA PRO A 135 28.76 0.81 3.56
C PRO A 135 29.46 1.21 2.27
N THR A 136 29.63 0.25 1.36
CA THR A 136 30.08 0.53 0.00
C THR A 136 28.99 1.26 -0.80
N GLN A 137 29.36 1.95 -1.88
CA GLN A 137 28.38 2.60 -2.77
C GLN A 137 27.34 1.62 -3.32
N GLU A 138 27.75 0.39 -3.63
CA GLU A 138 26.86 -0.67 -4.07
C GLU A 138 25.83 -1.02 -2.98
N THR A 139 26.25 -1.09 -1.71
CA THR A 139 25.36 -1.33 -0.58
C THR A 139 24.36 -0.20 -0.42
N ILE A 140 24.83 1.05 -0.45
CA ILE A 140 23.98 2.25 -0.34
C ILE A 140 22.92 2.24 -1.43
N ASN A 141 23.35 2.04 -2.68
CA ASN A 141 22.45 2.04 -3.83
C ASN A 141 21.44 0.89 -3.79
N THR A 142 21.88 -0.31 -3.38
CA THR A 142 21.00 -1.49 -3.27
C THR A 142 19.93 -1.27 -2.20
N VAL A 143 20.31 -0.73 -1.04
CA VAL A 143 19.35 -0.39 0.02
C VAL A 143 18.38 0.69 -0.47
N GLY A 144 18.88 1.75 -1.09
CA GLY A 144 18.05 2.82 -1.65
C GLY A 144 17.04 2.33 -2.69
N ALA A 145 17.40 1.34 -3.50
CA ALA A 145 16.50 0.75 -4.50
C ALA A 145 15.39 -0.12 -3.88
N TYR A 146 15.71 -0.94 -2.88
CA TYR A 146 14.73 -1.84 -2.25
C TYR A 146 13.87 -1.16 -1.19
N PHE A 147 14.33 -0.06 -0.59
CA PHE A 147 13.63 0.65 0.48
C PHE A 147 12.20 1.10 0.10
N PRO A 148 11.94 1.78 -1.04
CA PRO A 148 10.57 2.17 -1.41
C PRO A 148 9.66 0.95 -1.66
N ALA A 149 10.21 -0.15 -2.20
CA ALA A 149 9.45 -1.38 -2.38
C ALA A 149 9.05 -2.02 -1.04
N ALA A 150 9.95 -2.02 -0.06
CA ALA A 150 9.68 -2.51 1.29
C ALA A 150 8.63 -1.65 2.01
N LEU A 151 8.76 -0.32 1.96
CA LEU A 151 7.75 0.59 2.54
C LEU A 151 6.37 0.41 1.89
N GLY A 152 6.33 0.27 0.55
CA GLY A 152 5.09 0.02 -0.18
C GLY A 152 4.43 -1.31 0.17
N ALA A 153 5.22 -2.35 0.48
CA ALA A 153 4.69 -3.62 0.97
C ALA A 153 4.17 -3.51 2.41
N LEU A 154 4.89 -2.81 3.28
CA LEU A 154 4.50 -2.60 4.68
C LEU A 154 3.19 -1.82 4.84
N LEU A 155 2.80 -1.00 3.87
CA LEU A 155 1.50 -0.29 3.86
C LEU A 155 0.28 -1.21 3.93
N VAL A 156 0.41 -2.50 3.61
CA VAL A 156 -0.69 -3.47 3.71
C VAL A 156 -1.26 -3.57 5.13
N PHE A 157 -0.40 -3.47 6.15
CA PHE A 157 -0.82 -3.59 7.55
C PHE A 157 -1.59 -2.36 8.07
N PRO A 158 -1.08 -1.12 8.00
CA PRO A 158 -1.79 0.06 8.50
C PRO A 158 -3.04 0.42 7.69
N VAL A 159 -3.20 -0.13 6.48
CA VAL A 159 -4.45 0.03 5.71
C VAL A 159 -5.53 -0.93 6.20
N TYR A 160 -5.15 -2.08 6.76
CA TYR A 160 -6.08 -3.09 7.22
C TYR A 160 -6.58 -2.87 8.66
N PHE A 161 -5.70 -2.44 9.56
CA PHE A 161 -6.03 -2.14 10.96
C PHE A 161 -6.51 -0.71 11.16
#